data_AF-A0A843HTB0-F1
#
_entry.id   AF-A0A843HTB0-F1
#
_cell.length_a   1.000
_cell.length_b   1.000
_cell.length_c   1.000
_cell.angle_alpha   90.00
_cell.angle_beta   90.00
_cell.angle_gamma   90.00
#
_symmetry.space_group_name_H-M   'P 1'
#
loop_
_entity.id
_entity.type
_entity.pdbx_description
1 polymer ?
#
loop_
_entity_poly.entity_id
_entity_poly.type
_entity_poly.pdbx_seq_one_letter_code
_entity_poly.pdbx_strand_id
1 'polypeptide(L)' 'MDEKKTLTLTDLAKYLGISRRVLYVMIQDGRFPVAPIKGSNPRRWNVEDVDNWRFGGKRDESADN' A
#
# COMPACT_ATOMS: atom_id res chain seq x y z
N MET A 1 -3.27 16.49 -13.23
CA MET A 1 -2.39 16.62 -12.06
C MET A 1 -2.78 15.49 -11.12
N ASP A 2 -2.05 14.38 -11.16
CA ASP A 2 -2.30 13.27 -10.26
C ASP A 2 -1.88 13.69 -8.86
N GLU A 3 -2.89 14.07 -8.07
CA GLU A 3 -2.73 14.39 -6.66
C GLU A 3 -2.26 13.10 -5.96
N LYS A 4 -0.95 13.00 -5.65
CA LYS A 4 -0.38 11.82 -4.98
C LYS A 4 -1.06 11.62 -3.63
N LYS A 5 -2.07 10.75 -3.62
CA LYS A 5 -2.82 10.44 -2.40
C LYS A 5 -1.91 9.66 -1.47
N THR A 6 -1.74 10.17 -0.26
CA THR A 6 -0.98 9.51 0.80
C THR A 6 -1.91 9.12 1.93
N LEU A 7 -1.81 7.88 2.39
CA LEU A 7 -2.63 7.34 3.47
C LEU A 7 -1.84 7.26 4.76
N THR A 8 -2.48 7.62 5.87
CA THR A 8 -1.96 7.31 7.20
C THR A 8 -2.09 5.81 7.47
N LEU A 9 -1.48 5.30 8.56
CA LEU A 9 -1.66 3.90 8.96
C LEU A 9 -3.15 3.53 9.14
N THR A 10 -3.95 4.45 9.68
CA THR A 10 -5.38 4.22 9.90
C THR A 10 -6.14 4.15 8.58
N ASP A 11 -5.86 5.08 7.66
CA ASP A 11 -6.55 5.12 6.38
C ASP A 11 -6.10 3.98 5.48
N LEU A 12 -4.83 3.60 5.54
CA LEU A 12 -4.29 2.43 4.84
C LEU A 12 -4.95 1.13 5.33
N ALA A 13 -5.12 0.96 6.64
CA ALA A 13 -5.82 -0.20 7.18
C ALA A 13 -7.27 -0.28 6.68
N LYS A 14 -7.99 0.84 6.70
CA LYS A 14 -9.35 0.94 6.15
C LYS A 14 -9.37 0.64 4.65
N TYR A 15 -8.43 1.20 3.90
CA TYR A 15 -8.30 1.02 2.45
C TYR A 15 -8.05 -0.44 2.06
N LEU A 16 -7.26 -1.15 2.86
CA LEU A 16 -7.00 -2.58 2.69
C LEU A 16 -8.13 -3.48 3.25
N GLY A 17 -9.10 -2.92 3.97
CA GLY A 17 -10.18 -3.69 4.59
C GLY A 17 -9.73 -4.55 5.78
N ILE A 18 -8.63 -4.18 6.44
CA ILE A 18 -8.06 -4.91 7.59
C ILE A 18 -7.98 -4.04 8.84
N SER A 19 -7.83 -4.67 10.00
CA SER A 19 -7.62 -3.92 11.24
C SER A 19 -6.23 -3.29 11.29
N ARG A 20 -6.10 -2.15 11.98
CA ARG A 20 -4.80 -1.48 12.22
C ARG A 20 -3.77 -2.41 12.87
N ARG A 21 -4.22 -3.32 13.76
CA ARG A 21 -3.37 -4.31 14.42
C ARG A 21 -2.78 -5.28 13.40
N VAL A 22 -3.60 -5.80 12.48
CA VAL A 22 -3.15 -6.72 11.43
C VAL A 22 -2.14 -6.03 10.52
N LEU A 23 -2.42 -4.80 10.09
CA LEU A 23 -1.48 -4.05 9.25
C LEU A 23 -0.14 -3.81 9.96
N TYR A 24 -0.15 -3.48 11.25
CA TYR A 24 1.07 -3.30 12.03
C TYR A 24 1.90 -4.58 12.11
N VAL A 25 1.25 -5.72 12.39
CA VAL A 25 1.91 -7.05 12.39
C VAL A 25 2.48 -7.37 11.02
N MET A 26 1.74 -7.14 9.93
CA MET A 26 2.25 -7.38 8.57
C MET A 26 3.48 -6.54 8.24
N ILE A 27 3.53 -5.29 8.72
CA ILE A 27 4.72 -4.43 8.56
C ILE A 27 5.90 -4.96 9.37
N GLN A 28 5.69 -5.40 10.61
CA GLN A 28 6.76 -5.96 11.44
C GLN A 28 7.28 -7.29 10.91
N ASP A 29 6.39 -8.15 10.42
CA ASP A 29 6.71 -9.46 9.86
C ASP A 29 7.27 -9.38 8.43
N GLY A 30 7.33 -8.19 7.82
CA GLY A 30 7.80 -7.98 6.45
C GLY A 30 6.84 -8.50 5.36
N ARG A 31 5.59 -8.82 5.70
CA ARG A 31 4.54 -9.27 4.76
C ARG A 31 3.91 -8.12 3.97
N PHE A 32 4.18 -6.89 4.36
CA PHE A 32 3.75 -5.69 3.64
C PHE A 32 4.98 -5.01 3.01
N PRO A 33 5.21 -5.19 1.69
CA PRO A 33 6.45 -4.75 1.04
C PRO A 33 6.48 -3.25 0.73
N VAL A 34 5.40 -2.51 1.00
CA VAL A 34 5.32 -1.07 0.69
C VAL A 34 5.88 -0.26 1.84
N ALA A 35 7.00 0.42 1.57
CA ALA A 35 7.67 1.27 2.54
C ALA A 35 6.88 2.57 2.80
N PRO A 36 6.87 3.08 4.05
CA PRO A 36 6.35 4.41 4.32
C PRO A 36 7.27 5.50 3.71
N ILE A 37 6.68 6.64 3.42
CA ILE A 37 7.36 7.84 2.92
C ILE A 37 8.34 8.33 4.01
N LYS A 38 9.63 8.36 3.68
CA LYS A 38 10.69 8.83 4.60
C LYS A 38 10.45 10.29 5.00
N GLY A 39 10.69 10.60 6.27
CA GLY A 39 10.51 11.95 6.81
C GLY A 39 9.05 12.35 7.09
N SER A 40 8.07 11.48 6.83
CA SER A 40 6.68 11.74 7.22
C SER A 40 6.42 11.38 8.69
N ASN A 41 5.86 12.33 9.44
CA ASN A 41 5.33 12.10 10.78
C ASN A 41 3.93 12.70 10.90
N PRO A 42 2.86 11.91 11.08
CA PRO A 42 2.85 10.44 11.20
C PRO A 42 3.28 9.74 9.90
N ARG A 43 3.66 8.45 10.00
CA ARG A 43 4.03 7.63 8.83
C ARG A 43 2.90 7.62 7.80
N ARG A 44 3.27 7.85 6.54
CA ARG A 44 2.36 7.85 5.38
C ARG A 44 2.81 6.88 4.30
N TRP A 45 1.87 6.34 3.54
CA TRP A 45 2.12 5.45 2.40
C TRP A 45 1.51 6.05 1.14
N ASN A 46 2.20 5.91 0.00
CA ASN A 46 1.64 6.30 -1.28
C ASN A 46 0.59 5.27 -1.71
N VAL A 47 -0.60 5.73 -2.09
CA VAL A 47 -1.67 4.85 -2.60
C VAL A 47 -1.22 4.10 -3.84
N GLU A 48 -0.46 4.74 -4.74
CA GLU A 48 0.00 4.11 -5.98
C GLU A 48 0.87 2.89 -5.70
N ASP A 49 1.80 2.98 -4.75
CA ASP A 49 2.67 1.86 -4.38
C ASP A 49 1.87 0.72 -3.73
N VAL A 50 0.84 1.07 -2.96
CA VAL A 50 -0.09 0.10 -2.34
C VAL A 50 -0.92 -0.61 -3.39
N ASP A 51 -1.44 0.12 -4.38
CA ASP A 51 -2.22 -0.45 -5.48
C ASP A 51 -1.35 -1.29 -6.40
N ASN A 52 -0.13 -0.85 -6.70
CA ASN A 52 0.84 -1.64 -7.45
C ASN A 52 1.18 -2.95 -6.73
N TRP A 53 1.30 -2.95 -5.41
CA TRP A 53 1.46 -4.19 -4.66
C TRP A 53 0.18 -5.06 -4.68
N ARG A 54 -1.00 -4.46 -4.50
CA ARG A 54 -2.27 -5.17 -4.37
C ARG A 54 -2.75 -5.78 -5.70
N PHE A 55 -2.51 -5.08 -6.81
CA PHE A 55 -3.03 -5.41 -8.14
C PHE A 55 -1.94 -5.74 -9.15
N GLY A 56 -0.69 -5.33 -8.91
CA GLY A 56 0.45 -5.55 -9.82
C GLY A 56 0.97 -6.99 -9.90
N GLY A 57 0.29 -7.94 -9.25
CA GLY A 57 0.40 -9.36 -9.58
C GLY A 57 -0.40 -9.78 -10.83
N LYS A 58 -1.14 -8.87 -11.47
CA LYS A 58 -1.82 -9.09 -12.77
C LYS A 58 -1.23 -8.17 -13.85
N ARG A 59 -0.08 -8.55 -14.40
CA ARG A 59 0.37 -8.12 -15.73
C ARG A 59 1.02 -9.30 -16.46
N ASP A 60 0.19 -10.30 -16.70
CA ASP A 60 0.30 -11.30 -17.75
C ASP A 60 -1.14 -11.82 -17.84
N GLU A 61 -1.91 -11.66 -18.91
CA GLU A 61 -1.69 -12.15 -20.27
C GLU A 61 -2.90 -11.63 -21.07
N SER A 62 -2.71 -10.75 -22.07
CA SER A 62 -3.66 -10.43 -23.15
C SER A 62 -3.11 -9.30 -24.02
N ALA A 63 -1.95 -9.54 -24.63
CA ALA A 63 -1.58 -8.92 -25.89
C ALA A 63 -0.89 -10.03 -26.69
N ASP A 64 -1.37 -10.25 -27.91
CA ASP A 64 -0.99 -11.30 -28.88
C ASP A 64 -1.60 -12.70 -28.69
N ASN A 65 -2.83 -12.86 -29.19
CA ASN A 65 -3.09 -13.75 -30.34
C ASN A 65 -4.35 -13.29 -31.11
#